data_AF-A0A8S3S9Z8-F1
#
_entry.id   AF-A0A8S3S9Z8-F1
#
_cell.length_a   1.000
_cell.length_b   1.000
_cell.length_c   1.000
_cell.angle_alpha   90.00
_cell.angle_beta   90.00
_cell.angle_gamma   90.00
#
_symmetry.space_group_name_H-M   'P 1'
#
loop_
_entity.id
_entity.type
_entity.pdbx_description
1 polymer ?
#
loop_
_entity_poly.entity_id
_entity_poly.type
_entity_poly.pdbx_seq_one_letter_code
_entity_poly.pdbx_strand_id
1 'polypeptide(L)'
;MQAIKVFSLAIEYLKNHLLEKIQQRLKNALQDDDLYFVLTVPAIWDDPSKQFMREAAEAAGIKKDKLAIALEPEAASIFCQKLKTDKAETGRDFCETVKSGMKYMVIDLGGGTADITVHQRISDGTIQEVVPPSGGPWGGKSIDEAFFKFLCEICGTKVMEDLKSIELEDYIDLFREFETKKRSVRNNNQTNVVITLPVSLTDLVKQQHKSLKWHLKNPVIEIL
;
A
#
# COMPACT_ATOMS: atom_id res chain seq x y z
N MET A 1 1.25 7.74 21.98
CA MET A 1 0.10 8.30 21.22
C MET A 1 -0.89 7.18 20.98
N GLN A 2 -2.17 7.36 21.33
CA GLN A 2 -3.18 6.31 21.11
C GLN A 2 -3.48 6.18 19.61
N ALA A 3 -3.72 4.95 19.12
CA ALA A 3 -3.98 4.69 17.71
C ALA A 3 -5.15 5.54 17.17
N ILE A 4 -6.27 5.61 17.90
CA ILE A 4 -7.44 6.40 17.50
C ILE A 4 -7.12 7.86 17.20
N LYS A 5 -6.13 8.44 17.92
CA LYS A 5 -5.71 9.82 17.69
C LYS A 5 -4.95 9.97 16.37
N VAL A 6 -4.14 8.97 15.99
CA VAL A 6 -3.43 8.96 14.69
C VAL A 6 -4.42 8.86 13.55
N PHE A 7 -5.35 7.92 13.62
CA PHE A 7 -6.35 7.70 12.57
C PHE A 7 -7.29 8.90 12.42
N SER A 8 -7.79 9.47 13.52
CA SER A 8 -8.63 10.67 13.46
C SER A 8 -7.90 11.87 12.84
N LEU A 9 -6.65 12.13 13.21
CA LEU A 9 -5.86 13.20 12.61
C LEU A 9 -5.61 12.97 11.11
N ALA A 10 -5.34 11.73 10.70
CA ALA A 10 -5.16 11.40 9.28
C ALA A 10 -6.44 11.61 8.48
N ILE A 11 -7.59 11.15 9.01
CA ILE A 11 -8.91 11.34 8.38
C ILE A 11 -9.26 12.83 8.31
N GLU A 12 -9.03 13.58 9.39
CA GLU A 12 -9.27 15.02 9.45
C GLU A 12 -8.45 15.76 8.39
N TYR A 13 -7.16 15.44 8.27
CA TYR A 13 -6.28 16.01 7.25
C TYR A 13 -6.81 15.73 5.83
N LEU A 14 -7.15 14.47 5.52
CA LEU A 14 -7.67 14.10 4.19
C LEU A 14 -9.01 14.77 3.89
N LYS A 15 -9.91 14.83 4.88
CA LYS A 15 -11.19 15.52 4.79
C LYS A 15 -10.98 17.00 4.47
N ASN A 16 -10.19 17.70 5.25
CA ASN A 16 -9.94 19.13 5.07
C ASN A 16 -9.27 19.41 3.71
N HIS A 17 -8.30 18.58 3.32
CA HIS A 17 -7.66 18.69 2.00
C HIS A 17 -8.67 18.53 0.85
N LEU A 18 -9.58 17.55 0.95
CA LEU A 18 -10.64 17.34 -0.03
C LEU A 18 -11.57 18.56 -0.10
N LEU A 19 -12.02 19.06 1.06
CA LEU A 19 -12.91 20.23 1.16
C LEU A 19 -12.28 21.46 0.52
N GLU A 20 -11.01 21.76 0.83
CA GLU A 20 -10.27 22.87 0.23
C GLU A 20 -10.23 22.77 -1.30
N LYS A 21 -9.96 21.57 -1.84
CA LYS A 21 -9.91 21.34 -3.30
C LYS A 21 -11.27 21.48 -3.96
N ILE A 22 -12.33 21.04 -3.30
CA ILE A 22 -13.71 21.17 -3.79
C ILE A 22 -14.12 22.65 -3.79
N GLN A 23 -13.89 23.37 -2.70
CA GLN A 23 -14.21 24.80 -2.57
C GLN A 23 -13.51 25.65 -3.61
N GLN A 24 -12.22 25.38 -3.88
CA GLN A 24 -11.46 26.03 -4.94
C GLN A 24 -12.10 25.85 -6.33
N ARG A 25 -12.68 24.68 -6.61
CA ARG A 25 -13.32 24.38 -7.90
C ARG A 25 -14.75 24.90 -8.01
N LEU A 26 -15.52 24.81 -6.92
CA LEU A 26 -16.95 25.13 -6.91
C LEU A 26 -17.27 26.52 -6.36
N LYS A 27 -16.25 27.36 -6.11
CA LYS A 27 -16.39 28.75 -5.64
C LYS A 27 -17.28 28.89 -4.39
N ASN A 28 -17.04 28.04 -3.39
CA ASN A 28 -17.75 28.03 -2.10
C ASN A 28 -19.25 27.69 -2.16
N ALA A 29 -19.68 26.92 -3.17
CA ALA A 29 -21.08 26.51 -3.30
C ALA A 29 -21.50 25.32 -2.41
N LEU A 30 -20.57 24.63 -1.74
CA LEU A 30 -20.85 23.47 -0.89
C LEU A 30 -20.51 23.75 0.57
N GLN A 31 -21.37 23.27 1.46
CA GLN A 31 -21.15 23.21 2.90
C GLN A 31 -20.85 21.77 3.34
N ASP A 32 -20.28 21.61 4.53
CA ASP A 32 -19.96 20.29 5.09
C ASP A 32 -21.19 19.38 5.19
N ASP A 33 -22.37 19.95 5.43
CA ASP A 33 -23.64 19.23 5.54
C ASP A 33 -24.17 18.69 4.21
N ASP A 34 -23.66 19.18 3.08
CA ASP A 34 -24.01 18.71 1.74
C ASP A 34 -23.27 17.41 1.38
N LEU A 35 -22.29 17.01 2.19
CA LEU A 35 -21.39 15.91 1.88
C LEU A 35 -21.76 14.64 2.63
N TYR A 36 -21.60 13.53 1.92
CA TYR A 36 -21.71 12.19 2.48
C TYR A 36 -20.38 11.47 2.25
N PHE A 37 -19.74 11.06 3.34
CA PHE A 37 -18.43 10.42 3.30
C PHE A 37 -18.58 8.90 3.25
N VAL A 38 -17.78 8.28 2.41
CA VAL A 38 -17.62 6.82 2.36
C VAL A 38 -16.17 6.51 2.67
N LEU A 39 -15.92 5.82 3.77
CA LEU A 39 -14.59 5.39 4.17
C LEU A 39 -14.44 3.90 3.85
N THR A 40 -13.45 3.57 3.02
CA THR A 40 -13.17 2.17 2.67
C THR A 40 -12.34 1.51 3.76
N VAL A 41 -12.60 0.22 4.02
CA VAL A 41 -11.82 -0.61 4.96
C VAL A 41 -11.58 -2.00 4.36
N PRO A 42 -10.53 -2.72 4.79
CA PRO A 42 -10.28 -4.08 4.33
C PRO A 42 -11.43 -5.03 4.69
N ALA A 43 -11.76 -5.94 3.77
CA ALA A 43 -12.80 -6.93 4.02
C ALA A 43 -12.42 -7.96 5.10
N ILE A 44 -11.12 -8.25 5.24
CA ILE A 44 -10.60 -9.21 6.23
C ILE A 44 -10.70 -8.70 7.68
N TRP A 45 -11.03 -7.42 7.88
CA TRP A 45 -11.15 -6.85 9.22
C TRP A 45 -12.40 -7.35 9.94
N ASP A 46 -12.27 -7.52 11.25
CA ASP A 46 -13.38 -7.82 12.13
C ASP A 46 -14.25 -6.58 12.39
N ASP A 47 -15.44 -6.81 12.93
CA ASP A 47 -16.40 -5.74 13.22
C ASP A 47 -15.87 -4.69 14.22
N PRO A 48 -15.13 -5.05 15.28
CA PRO A 48 -14.45 -4.09 16.13
C PRO A 48 -13.50 -3.16 15.37
N SER A 49 -12.69 -3.66 14.44
CA SER A 49 -11.77 -2.82 13.64
C SER A 49 -12.53 -1.88 12.70
N LYS A 50 -13.63 -2.35 12.11
CA LYS A 50 -14.52 -1.49 11.28
C LYS A 50 -15.19 -0.41 12.13
N GLN A 51 -15.63 -0.75 13.34
CA GLN A 51 -16.22 0.19 14.28
C GLN A 51 -15.20 1.22 14.77
N PHE A 52 -13.97 0.80 15.04
CA PHE A 52 -12.86 1.70 15.36
C PHE A 52 -12.63 2.76 14.27
N MET A 53 -12.73 2.40 12.99
CA MET A 53 -12.61 3.39 11.91
C MET A 53 -13.77 4.38 11.85
N ARG A 54 -15.00 3.94 12.19
CA ARG A 54 -16.14 4.85 12.32
C ARG A 54 -15.90 5.85 13.43
N GLU A 55 -15.45 5.40 14.60
CA GLU A 55 -15.11 6.26 15.73
C GLU A 55 -13.97 7.23 15.40
N ALA A 56 -12.96 6.78 14.64
CA ALA A 56 -11.89 7.65 14.18
C ALA A 56 -12.40 8.76 13.25
N ALA A 57 -13.33 8.43 12.35
CA ALA A 57 -13.96 9.39 11.44
C ALA A 57 -14.88 10.37 12.18
N GLU A 58 -15.63 9.90 13.18
CA GLU A 58 -16.45 10.75 14.06
C GLU A 58 -15.56 11.72 14.86
N ALA A 59 -14.45 11.23 15.41
CA ALA A 59 -13.44 12.06 16.09
C ALA A 59 -12.75 13.07 15.15
N ALA A 60 -12.75 12.81 13.84
CA ALA A 60 -12.29 13.74 12.80
C ALA A 60 -13.38 14.76 12.38
N GLY A 61 -14.54 14.77 13.04
CA GLY A 61 -15.64 15.70 12.79
C GLY A 61 -16.56 15.31 11.63
N ILE A 62 -16.55 14.05 11.19
CA ILE A 62 -17.54 13.55 10.23
C ILE A 62 -18.78 13.09 11.01
N LYS A 63 -19.95 13.61 10.66
CA LYS A 63 -21.21 13.24 11.33
C LYS A 63 -21.56 11.77 11.03
N LYS A 64 -22.04 11.05 12.04
CA LYS A 64 -22.39 9.62 11.94
C LYS A 64 -23.43 9.32 10.86
N ASP A 65 -24.42 10.18 10.69
CA ASP A 65 -25.47 10.09 9.66
C ASP A 65 -24.98 10.47 8.26
N LYS A 66 -23.77 11.03 8.15
CA LYS A 66 -23.08 11.40 6.91
C LYS A 66 -21.88 10.49 6.61
N LEU A 67 -21.81 9.31 7.23
CA LEU A 67 -20.71 8.38 7.10
C LEU A 67 -21.20 6.96 6.79
N ALA A 68 -20.70 6.39 5.71
CA ALA A 68 -20.74 4.94 5.46
C ALA A 68 -19.34 4.34 5.49
N ILE A 69 -19.28 3.06 5.88
CA ILE A 69 -18.12 2.22 5.60
C ILE A 69 -18.45 1.41 4.34
N ALA A 70 -17.48 1.31 3.44
CA ALA A 70 -17.52 0.39 2.31
C ALA A 70 -16.34 -0.59 2.41
N LEU A 71 -16.50 -1.81 1.91
CA LEU A 71 -15.38 -2.73 1.83
C LEU A 71 -14.52 -2.38 0.60
N GLU A 72 -13.21 -2.37 0.79
CA GLU A 72 -12.24 -2.14 -0.30
C GLU A 72 -12.47 -3.02 -1.53
N PRO A 73 -12.64 -4.36 -1.41
CA PRO A 73 -12.84 -5.20 -2.59
C PRO A 73 -14.19 -4.93 -3.28
N GLU A 74 -15.23 -4.52 -2.55
CA GLU A 74 -16.52 -4.14 -3.14
C GLU A 74 -16.39 -2.83 -3.93
N ALA A 75 -15.75 -1.82 -3.34
CA ALA A 75 -15.46 -0.55 -4.00
C ALA A 75 -14.62 -0.75 -5.27
N ALA A 76 -13.57 -1.59 -5.19
CA ALA A 76 -12.76 -1.96 -6.33
C ALA A 76 -13.58 -2.68 -7.42
N SER A 77 -14.46 -3.61 -7.03
CA SER A 77 -15.29 -4.35 -7.97
C SER A 77 -16.30 -3.45 -8.69
N ILE A 78 -16.96 -2.54 -7.97
CA ILE A 78 -17.88 -1.56 -8.54
C ILE A 78 -17.14 -0.61 -9.50
N PHE A 79 -15.93 -0.19 -9.14
CA PHE A 79 -15.10 0.64 -10.01
C PHE A 79 -14.72 -0.10 -11.30
N CYS A 80 -14.23 -1.33 -11.19
CA CYS A 80 -13.86 -2.16 -12.33
C CYS A 80 -15.04 -2.41 -13.27
N GLN A 81 -16.26 -2.59 -12.75
CA GLN A 81 -17.47 -2.71 -13.57
C GLN A 81 -17.73 -1.50 -14.47
N LYS A 82 -17.27 -0.31 -14.08
CA LYS A 82 -17.43 0.93 -14.85
C LYS A 82 -16.26 1.20 -15.80
N LEU A 83 -15.18 0.42 -15.74
CA LEU A 83 -14.05 0.57 -16.65
C LEU A 83 -14.34 -0.10 -17.99
N LYS A 84 -14.01 0.61 -19.06
CA LYS A 84 -13.80 0.02 -20.39
C LYS A 84 -12.49 -0.76 -20.32
N THR A 85 -12.47 -2.04 -20.67
CA THR A 85 -11.20 -2.77 -20.62
C THR A 85 -10.40 -2.52 -21.89
N ASP A 86 -9.29 -1.79 -21.77
CA ASP A 86 -8.38 -1.49 -22.88
C ASP A 86 -7.66 -2.75 -23.43
N LYS A 87 -7.78 -3.91 -22.77
CA LYS A 87 -6.96 -5.11 -23.01
C LYS A 87 -7.69 -6.37 -23.41
N ALA A 88 -9.02 -6.38 -23.49
CA ALA A 88 -9.63 -7.39 -24.33
C ALA A 88 -9.28 -7.01 -25.76
N GLU A 89 -8.72 -7.92 -26.57
CA GLU A 89 -8.42 -7.74 -28.02
C GLU A 89 -9.64 -7.29 -28.86
N THR A 90 -10.78 -7.02 -28.21
CA THR A 90 -12.08 -6.63 -28.75
C THR A 90 -12.66 -5.36 -28.11
N GLY A 91 -11.95 -4.65 -27.21
CA GLY A 91 -12.41 -3.37 -26.64
C GLY A 91 -13.73 -3.44 -25.85
N ARG A 92 -13.94 -4.54 -25.11
CA ARG A 92 -15.19 -4.79 -24.38
C ARG A 92 -15.18 -4.18 -22.98
N ASP A 93 -16.35 -3.76 -22.50
CA ASP A 93 -16.50 -3.26 -21.12
C ASP A 93 -16.29 -4.40 -20.11
N PHE A 94 -15.78 -4.11 -18.91
CA PHE A 94 -15.71 -5.11 -17.84
C PHE A 94 -17.09 -5.70 -17.53
N CYS A 95 -18.15 -4.88 -17.64
CA CYS A 95 -19.54 -5.32 -17.54
C CYS A 95 -19.95 -6.36 -18.61
N GLU A 96 -19.34 -6.35 -19.79
CA GLU A 96 -19.56 -7.35 -20.83
C GLU A 96 -18.75 -8.63 -20.59
N THR A 97 -17.62 -8.48 -19.89
CA THR A 97 -16.71 -9.58 -19.52
C THR A 97 -17.21 -10.36 -18.31
N VAL A 98 -17.78 -9.68 -17.30
CA VAL A 98 -18.31 -10.30 -16.08
C VAL A 98 -19.84 -10.33 -16.14
N LYS A 99 -20.40 -11.40 -16.68
CA LYS A 99 -21.84 -11.64 -16.76
C LYS A 99 -22.43 -12.05 -15.41
N SER A 100 -23.75 -11.94 -15.26
CA SER A 100 -24.48 -12.52 -14.13
C SER A 100 -24.10 -13.99 -13.94
N GLY A 101 -23.86 -14.40 -12.69
CA GLY A 101 -23.41 -15.73 -12.32
C GLY A 101 -21.89 -15.94 -12.39
N MET A 102 -21.14 -15.04 -13.03
CA MET A 102 -19.68 -15.16 -13.10
C MET A 102 -19.04 -14.81 -11.77
N LYS A 103 -18.02 -15.61 -11.42
CA LYS A 103 -17.17 -15.42 -10.25
C LYS A 103 -15.84 -14.83 -10.68
N TYR A 104 -15.33 -13.90 -9.91
CA TYR A 104 -14.05 -13.25 -10.13
C TYR A 104 -13.39 -12.95 -8.80
N MET A 105 -12.07 -12.75 -8.83
CA MET A 105 -11.27 -12.49 -7.65
C MET A 105 -10.79 -11.05 -7.68
N VAL A 106 -10.91 -10.36 -6.55
CA VAL A 106 -10.21 -9.11 -6.28
C VAL A 106 -8.99 -9.47 -5.44
N ILE A 107 -7.83 -9.00 -5.88
CA ILE A 107 -6.56 -9.16 -5.18
C ILE A 107 -6.02 -7.75 -4.97
N ASP A 108 -6.05 -7.26 -3.73
CA ASP A 108 -5.43 -6.01 -3.32
C ASP A 108 -4.06 -6.31 -2.70
N LEU A 109 -2.99 -5.84 -3.34
CA LEU A 109 -1.61 -6.05 -2.93
C LEU A 109 -1.04 -4.71 -2.45
N GLY A 110 -1.31 -4.39 -1.19
CA GLY A 110 -0.89 -3.16 -0.55
C GLY A 110 0.57 -3.17 -0.07
N GLY A 111 0.95 -2.12 0.66
CA GLY A 111 2.27 -2.02 1.28
C GLY A 111 2.44 -2.97 2.47
N GLY A 112 1.39 -3.17 3.27
CA GLY A 112 1.44 -4.01 4.47
C GLY A 112 0.74 -5.36 4.33
N THR A 113 -0.36 -5.40 3.58
CA THR A 113 -1.24 -6.56 3.46
C THR A 113 -1.43 -6.98 2.00
N ALA A 114 -1.81 -8.24 1.84
CA ALA A 114 -2.42 -8.75 0.63
C ALA A 114 -3.81 -9.25 1.00
N ASP A 115 -4.84 -8.72 0.37
CA ASP A 115 -6.25 -8.98 0.66
C ASP A 115 -6.94 -9.58 -0.58
N ILE A 116 -7.62 -10.70 -0.38
CA ILE A 116 -8.19 -11.54 -1.44
C ILE A 116 -9.66 -11.78 -1.14
N THR A 117 -10.51 -11.42 -2.10
CA THR A 117 -11.95 -11.65 -2.03
C THR A 117 -12.47 -12.23 -3.33
N VAL A 118 -13.34 -13.23 -3.23
CA VAL A 118 -14.01 -13.82 -4.40
C VAL A 118 -15.44 -13.32 -4.46
N HIS A 119 -15.75 -12.63 -5.54
CA HIS A 119 -17.06 -12.05 -5.78
C HIS A 119 -17.79 -12.80 -6.90
N GLN A 120 -19.11 -12.81 -6.80
CA GLN A 120 -20.02 -13.24 -7.86
C GLN A 120 -20.93 -12.08 -8.25
N ARG A 121 -21.07 -11.83 -9.55
CA ARG A 121 -22.05 -10.86 -10.04
C ARG A 121 -23.45 -11.50 -10.01
N ILE A 122 -24.40 -10.83 -9.39
CA ILE A 122 -25.79 -11.25 -9.32
C ILE A 122 -26.58 -10.63 -10.47
N SER A 123 -27.71 -11.25 -10.83
CA SER A 123 -28.53 -10.86 -11.98
C SER A 123 -29.13 -9.45 -11.87
N ASP A 124 -29.32 -8.96 -10.64
CA ASP A 124 -29.77 -7.59 -10.35
C ASP A 124 -28.64 -6.55 -10.42
N GLY A 125 -27.42 -6.97 -10.75
CA GLY A 125 -26.24 -6.12 -10.83
C GLY A 125 -25.47 -5.97 -9.52
N THR A 126 -25.97 -6.52 -8.40
CA THR A 126 -25.25 -6.54 -7.13
C THR A 126 -24.09 -7.53 -7.15
N ILE A 127 -23.26 -7.46 -6.11
CA ILE A 127 -22.07 -8.29 -5.94
C ILE A 127 -22.27 -9.08 -4.66
N GLN A 128 -21.98 -10.37 -4.71
CA GLN A 128 -22.03 -11.25 -3.55
C GLN A 128 -20.64 -11.83 -3.28
N GLU A 129 -20.23 -11.82 -2.02
CA GLU A 129 -19.07 -12.59 -1.57
C GLU A 129 -19.36 -14.10 -1.62
N VAL A 130 -18.48 -14.85 -2.28
CA VAL A 130 -18.65 -16.30 -2.50
C VAL A 130 -18.09 -17.11 -1.34
N VAL A 131 -16.99 -16.64 -0.75
CA VAL A 131 -16.29 -17.25 0.38
C VAL A 131 -15.74 -16.14 1.28
N PRO A 132 -15.56 -16.40 2.59
CA PRO A 132 -14.98 -15.41 3.50
C PRO A 132 -13.67 -14.82 2.95
N PRO A 133 -13.43 -13.51 3.13
CA PRO A 133 -12.24 -12.86 2.62
C PRO A 133 -11.00 -13.42 3.32
N SER A 134 -9.89 -13.47 2.60
CA SER A 134 -8.64 -14.01 3.10
C SER A 134 -7.49 -13.07 2.80
N GLY A 135 -6.42 -13.13 3.59
CA GLY A 135 -5.31 -12.22 3.42
C GLY A 135 -4.24 -12.42 4.47
N GLY A 136 -3.18 -11.62 4.38
CA GLY A 136 -2.05 -11.72 5.28
C GLY A 136 -1.03 -10.60 5.10
N PRO A 137 0.01 -10.56 5.95
CA PRO A 137 1.05 -9.54 5.92
C PRO A 137 2.08 -9.82 4.80
N TRP A 138 1.60 -9.87 3.56
CA TRP A 138 2.38 -10.21 2.36
C TRP A 138 2.50 -9.05 1.38
N GLY A 139 2.37 -7.82 1.90
CA GLY A 139 2.49 -6.61 1.09
C GLY A 139 3.94 -6.26 0.73
N GLY A 140 4.12 -5.07 0.15
CA GLY A 140 5.44 -4.55 -0.23
C GLY A 140 6.50 -4.52 0.87
N LYS A 141 6.10 -4.45 2.14
CA LYS A 141 6.99 -4.55 3.32
C LYS A 141 7.75 -5.87 3.35
N SER A 142 7.13 -6.97 2.94
CA SER A 142 7.78 -8.28 2.91
C SER A 142 8.94 -8.31 1.90
N ILE A 143 8.87 -7.49 0.85
CA ILE A 143 9.96 -7.28 -0.12
C ILE A 143 11.09 -6.47 0.54
N ASP A 144 10.76 -5.44 1.32
CA ASP A 144 11.76 -4.65 2.06
C ASP A 144 12.49 -5.49 3.12
N GLU A 145 11.75 -6.37 3.82
CA GLU A 145 12.32 -7.31 4.77
C GLU A 145 13.22 -8.34 4.09
N ALA A 146 12.87 -8.81 2.89
CA ALA A 146 13.71 -9.70 2.10
C ALA A 146 15.00 -9.00 1.65
N PHE A 147 14.92 -7.74 1.22
CA PHE A 147 16.09 -6.94 0.88
C PHE A 147 17.00 -6.69 2.09
N PHE A 148 16.43 -6.38 3.26
CA PHE A 148 17.22 -6.27 4.50
C PHE A 148 17.94 -7.58 4.84
N LYS A 149 17.26 -8.73 4.74
CA LYS A 149 17.87 -10.04 4.98
C LYS A 149 19.01 -10.33 4.00
N PHE A 150 18.83 -10.00 2.73
CA PHE A 150 19.87 -10.13 1.71
C PHE A 150 21.11 -9.28 2.05
N LEU A 151 20.94 -8.04 2.50
CA LEU A 151 22.07 -7.24 2.99
C LEU A 151 22.73 -7.84 4.23
N CYS A 152 21.96 -8.43 5.15
CA CYS A 152 22.51 -9.15 6.30
C CYS A 152 23.36 -10.37 5.89
N GLU A 153 22.96 -11.10 4.84
CA GLU A 153 23.73 -12.23 4.31
C GLU A 153 25.07 -11.78 3.70
N ILE A 154 25.10 -10.59 3.10
CA ILE A 154 26.31 -10.02 2.48
C ILE A 154 27.24 -9.36 3.49
N CYS A 155 26.70 -8.46 4.32
CA CYS A 155 27.46 -7.58 5.21
C CYS A 155 27.57 -8.12 6.65
N GLY A 156 26.73 -9.08 7.03
CA GLY A 156 26.59 -9.57 8.39
C GLY A 156 25.46 -8.88 9.15
N THR A 157 24.68 -9.65 9.91
CA THR A 157 23.52 -9.15 10.69
C THR A 157 23.90 -8.02 11.64
N LYS A 158 25.02 -8.16 12.37
CA LYS A 158 25.48 -7.16 13.33
C LYS A 158 25.83 -5.83 12.65
N VAL A 159 26.46 -5.86 11.47
CA VAL A 159 26.74 -4.65 10.67
C VAL A 159 25.44 -3.93 10.31
N MET A 160 24.42 -4.67 9.85
CA MET A 160 23.14 -4.07 9.46
C MET A 160 22.35 -3.54 10.66
N GLU A 161 22.44 -4.18 11.81
CA GLU A 161 21.88 -3.68 13.08
C GLU A 161 22.60 -2.42 13.55
N ASP A 162 23.93 -2.36 13.41
CA ASP A 162 24.74 -1.19 13.74
C ASP A 162 24.46 -0.02 12.78
N LEU A 163 24.33 -0.28 11.47
CA LEU A 163 23.88 0.73 10.49
C LEU A 163 22.52 1.30 10.90
N LYS A 164 21.57 0.45 11.30
CA LYS A 164 20.22 0.87 11.70
C LYS A 164 20.17 1.65 13.01
N SER A 165 21.10 1.42 13.93
CA SER A 165 21.05 1.98 15.29
C SER A 165 22.04 3.13 15.53
N ILE A 166 23.18 3.11 14.85
CA ILE A 166 24.27 4.09 14.98
C ILE A 166 24.20 5.10 13.82
N GLU A 167 24.05 4.59 12.59
CA GLU A 167 24.13 5.37 11.34
C GLU A 167 22.74 5.48 10.69
N LEU A 168 21.74 5.87 11.49
CA LEU A 168 20.31 5.82 11.14
C LEU A 168 19.96 6.64 9.88
N GLU A 169 20.63 7.75 9.64
CA GLU A 169 20.40 8.59 8.45
C GLU A 169 20.72 7.82 7.17
N ASP A 170 21.92 7.21 7.11
CA ASP A 170 22.35 6.38 5.99
C ASP A 170 21.48 5.12 5.82
N TYR A 171 21.01 4.53 6.92
CA TYR A 171 20.03 3.44 6.87
C TYR A 171 18.72 3.89 6.20
N ILE A 172 18.18 5.05 6.60
CA ILE A 172 16.94 5.58 6.05
C ILE A 172 17.09 5.91 4.57
N ASP A 173 18.21 6.52 4.17
CA ASP A 173 18.44 6.89 2.77
C ASP A 173 18.63 5.66 1.87
N LEU A 174 19.34 4.63 2.33
CA LEU A 174 19.47 3.36 1.63
C LEU A 174 18.10 2.70 1.37
N PHE A 175 17.23 2.64 2.39
CA PHE A 175 15.90 2.04 2.26
C PHE A 175 14.92 2.91 1.46
N ARG A 176 15.08 4.25 1.49
CA ARG A 176 14.33 5.17 0.64
C ARG A 176 14.71 5.02 -0.84
N GLU A 177 16.00 4.85 -1.12
CA GLU A 177 16.51 4.58 -2.46
C GLU A 177 15.98 3.22 -2.97
N PHE A 178 16.03 2.19 -2.13
CA PHE A 178 15.47 0.88 -2.46
C PHE A 178 13.97 0.95 -2.75
N GLU A 179 13.17 1.59 -1.91
CA GLU A 179 11.73 1.77 -2.11
C GLU A 179 11.43 2.47 -3.46
N THR A 180 12.21 3.50 -3.78
CA THR A 180 12.07 4.22 -5.06
C THR A 180 12.36 3.30 -6.25
N LYS A 181 13.41 2.48 -6.15
CA LYS A 181 13.82 1.56 -7.22
C LYS A 181 12.88 0.37 -7.36
N LYS A 182 12.37 -0.18 -6.26
CA LYS A 182 11.35 -1.23 -6.23
C LYS A 182 10.13 -0.83 -7.08
N ARG A 183 9.68 0.42 -6.99
CA ARG A 183 8.55 0.96 -7.77
C ARG A 183 8.85 1.16 -9.27
N SER A 184 10.13 1.14 -9.66
CA SER A 184 10.58 1.33 -11.04
C SER A 184 10.75 0.03 -11.83
N VAL A 185 10.78 -1.12 -11.13
CA VAL A 185 10.89 -2.44 -11.77
C VAL A 185 9.66 -2.68 -12.66
N ARG A 186 9.90 -2.88 -13.95
CA ARG A 186 8.88 -3.18 -14.96
C ARG A 186 9.24 -4.49 -15.66
N ASN A 187 8.24 -5.18 -16.21
CA ASN A 187 8.38 -6.44 -16.96
C ASN A 187 9.19 -6.37 -18.27
N ASN A 188 9.92 -5.28 -18.55
CA ASN A 188 10.71 -5.12 -19.78
C ASN A 188 12.20 -5.02 -19.46
N ASN A 189 12.94 -6.11 -19.71
CA ASN A 189 14.38 -6.25 -20.03
C ASN A 189 15.46 -5.48 -19.25
N GLN A 190 15.14 -4.65 -18.24
CA GLN A 190 16.11 -4.15 -17.27
C GLN A 190 16.17 -5.12 -16.11
N THR A 191 17.19 -5.97 -16.11
CA THR A 191 17.37 -7.06 -15.15
C THR A 191 18.06 -6.65 -13.85
N ASN A 192 18.70 -5.47 -13.81
CA ASN A 192 19.57 -5.13 -12.69
C ASN A 192 19.05 -3.90 -11.94
N VAL A 193 18.70 -4.10 -10.66
CA VAL A 193 18.49 -3.00 -9.72
C VAL A 193 19.84 -2.63 -9.10
N VAL A 194 20.39 -1.49 -9.51
CA VAL A 194 21.60 -0.89 -8.94
C VAL A 194 21.23 -0.17 -7.65
N ILE A 195 21.92 -0.36 -6.53
CA ILE A 195 21.70 0.41 -5.28
C ILE A 195 23.04 0.96 -4.80
N THR A 196 23.08 2.24 -4.43
CA THR A 196 24.28 2.87 -3.86
C THR A 196 24.40 2.52 -2.38
N LEU A 197 25.53 1.94 -1.98
CA LEU A 197 25.78 1.66 -0.56
C LEU A 197 26.39 2.88 0.12
N PRO A 198 25.94 3.22 1.35
CA PRO A 198 26.52 4.33 2.11
C PRO A 198 27.96 4.02 2.54
N VAL A 199 28.74 5.08 2.70
CA VAL A 199 30.15 4.97 3.13
C VAL A 199 30.23 4.38 4.54
N SER A 200 29.31 4.77 5.43
CA SER A 200 29.20 4.22 6.79
C SER A 200 29.05 2.70 6.82
N LEU A 201 28.21 2.12 5.94
CA LEU A 201 28.08 0.67 5.81
C LEU A 201 29.42 0.04 5.41
N THR A 202 30.12 0.65 4.46
CA THR A 202 31.44 0.18 4.03
C THR A 202 32.46 0.21 5.18
N ASP A 203 32.41 1.23 6.04
CA ASP A 203 33.31 1.36 7.18
C ASP A 203 32.95 0.41 8.33
N LEU A 204 31.67 0.20 8.62
CA LEU A 204 31.20 -0.81 9.58
C LEU A 204 31.63 -2.22 9.18
N VAL A 205 31.51 -2.57 7.89
CA VAL A 205 31.99 -3.86 7.37
C VAL A 205 33.50 -4.03 7.61
N LYS A 206 34.32 -3.00 7.35
CA LYS A 206 35.78 -3.06 7.58
C LYS A 206 36.12 -3.22 9.06
N GLN A 207 35.38 -2.55 9.96
CA GLN A 207 35.61 -2.63 11.40
C GLN A 207 35.34 -4.04 11.94
N GLN A 208 34.28 -4.69 11.45
CA GLN A 208 33.89 -6.02 11.88
C GLN A 208 34.70 -7.13 11.20
N HIS A 209 35.08 -6.97 9.93
CA HIS A 209 35.81 -7.95 9.14
C HIS A 209 37.24 -7.50 8.81
N LYS A 210 38.08 -7.36 9.85
CA LYS A 210 39.49 -6.90 9.73
C LYS A 210 40.38 -7.72 8.77
N SER A 211 39.96 -8.92 8.37
CA SER A 211 40.71 -9.83 7.48
C SER A 211 40.12 -9.98 6.06
N LEU A 212 38.92 -9.47 5.77
CA LEU A 212 38.34 -9.56 4.43
C LEU A 212 38.75 -8.35 3.58
N LYS A 213 39.59 -8.58 2.57
CA LYS A 213 39.85 -7.61 1.50
C LYS A 213 38.61 -7.51 0.61
N TRP A 214 37.61 -6.74 1.02
CA TRP A 214 36.52 -6.33 0.15
C TRP A 214 37.04 -5.31 -0.89
N HIS A 215 36.94 -5.65 -2.17
CA HIS A 215 37.30 -4.78 -3.28
C HIS A 215 36.04 -4.18 -3.92
N LEU A 216 35.31 -3.33 -3.19
CA LEU A 216 34.27 -2.49 -3.78
C LEU A 216 34.93 -1.31 -4.48
N LYS A 217 35.34 -1.50 -5.74
CA LYS A 217 35.56 -0.38 -6.65
C LYS A 217 34.18 0.04 -7.17
N ASN A 218 33.61 1.08 -6.55
CA ASN A 218 32.24 1.60 -6.71
C ASN A 218 31.18 0.71 -6.05
N PRO A 219 30.62 1.08 -4.88
CA PRO A 219 29.79 0.17 -4.12
C PRO A 219 28.36 0.18 -4.64
N VAL A 220 28.17 -0.56 -5.73
CA VAL A 220 26.87 -0.86 -6.32
C VAL A 220 26.59 -2.34 -6.10
N ILE A 221 25.43 -2.65 -5.52
CA ILE A 221 24.88 -4.00 -5.57
C ILE A 221 23.95 -4.08 -6.76
N GLU A 222 24.15 -5.06 -7.63
CA GLU A 222 23.19 -5.46 -8.67
C GLU A 222 22.36 -6.63 -8.15
N ILE A 223 21.04 -6.46 -8.11
CA ILE A 223 20.08 -7.51 -7.75
C ILE A 223 19.38 -7.93 -9.04
N LEU A 224 19.45 -9.25 -9.35
CA LEU A 224 18.79 -9.91 -10.48
C LEU A 224 17.27 -10.04 -10.27
#